data_AF-A0A411WIA5-F1
#
_entry.id   AF-A0A411WIA5-F1
#
_cell.length_a   1.000
_cell.length_b   1.000
_cell.length_c   1.000
_cell.angle_alpha   90.00
_cell.angle_beta   90.00
_cell.angle_gamma   90.00
#
_symmetry.space_group_name_H-M   'P 1'
#
loop_
_entity.id
_entity.type
_entity.pdbx_description
1 polymer ?
#
loop_
_entity_poly.entity_id
_entity_poly.type
_entity_poly.pdbx_seq_one_letter_code
_entity_poly.pdbx_strand_id
1 'polypeptide(L)' 'MDIIEYEGITITVYDGDITTLPPDGLVIYGEFGRHMLGIVEKGKLKTLNAIPYQSINALLTDLKKLSGQGPHH' A
#
# COMPACT_ATOMS: atom_id res chain seq x y z
N MET A 1 1.58 -13.66 2.01
CA MET A 1 2.19 -12.38 2.39
C MET A 1 3.47 -12.30 1.61
N ASP A 2 3.56 -11.30 0.75
CA ASP A 2 4.72 -11.03 -0.09
C ASP A 2 5.28 -9.66 0.26
N ILE A 3 6.56 -9.45 -0.01
CA ILE A 3 7.22 -8.16 0.17
C ILE A 3 7.76 -7.75 -1.18
N ILE A 4 7.38 -6.57 -1.62
CA ILE A 4 7.89 -5.97 -2.86
C ILE A 4 8.70 -4.73 -2.52
N GLU A 5 9.79 -4.56 -3.24
CA GLU A 5 10.57 -3.33 -3.20
C GLU A 5 10.24 -2.53 -4.45
N TYR A 6 9.76 -1.31 -4.25
CA TYR A 6 9.37 -0.41 -5.32
C TYR A 6 10.06 0.94 -5.13
N GLU A 7 11.03 1.25 -5.99
CA GLU A 7 11.81 2.50 -5.94
C GLU A 7 12.45 2.79 -4.56
N GLY A 8 12.96 1.75 -3.89
CA GLY A 8 13.56 1.85 -2.54
C GLY A 8 12.54 1.91 -1.40
N ILE A 9 11.24 1.80 -1.70
CA ILE A 9 10.18 1.68 -0.72
C ILE A 9 9.81 0.21 -0.56
N THR A 10 9.91 -0.30 0.66
CA THR A 10 9.43 -1.64 1.01
C THR A 10 7.92 -1.61 1.24
N ILE A 11 7.18 -2.44 0.51
CA ILE A 11 5.73 -2.55 0.61
C ILE A 11 5.37 -4.00 0.91
N THR A 12 4.59 -4.21 1.97
CA THR A 12 4.11 -5.54 2.33
C THR A 12 2.76 -5.78 1.66
N VAL A 13 2.64 -6.87 0.92
CA VAL A 13 1.43 -7.25 0.18
C VAL A 13 0.73 -8.41 0.89
N TYR A 14 -0.53 -8.19 1.25
CA TYR A 14 -1.43 -9.18 1.81
C TYR A 14 -2.46 -9.57 0.77
N ASP A 15 -2.65 -10.88 0.61
CA ASP A 15 -3.74 -11.43 -0.18
C ASP A 15 -4.97 -11.52 0.72
N GLY A 16 -5.95 -10.63 0.49
CA GLY A 16 -7.15 -10.49 1.30
C GLY A 16 -7.04 -9.45 2.43
N ASP A 17 -8.03 -9.47 3.33
CA ASP A 17 -8.14 -8.52 4.43
C ASP A 17 -7.05 -8.72 5.49
N ILE A 18 -6.64 -7.60 6.13
CA ILE A 18 -5.67 -7.61 7.21
C ILE A 18 -6.35 -8.14 8.49
N THR A 19 -6.14 -9.41 8.80
CA THR A 19 -6.59 -10.03 10.06
C THR A 19 -5.59 -9.90 11.20
N THR A 20 -4.31 -9.72 10.85
CA THR A 20 -3.20 -9.55 11.78
C THR A 20 -2.46 -8.28 11.43
N LEU A 21 -2.22 -7.41 12.40
CA LEU A 21 -1.62 -6.11 12.12
C LEU A 21 -0.18 -6.27 11.59
N PRO A 22 0.15 -5.70 10.41
CA PRO A 22 1.48 -5.74 9.84
C PRO A 22 2.52 -5.00 10.70
N PRO A 23 3.82 -5.22 10.44
CA PRO A 23 4.85 -4.29 10.89
C PRO A 23 4.60 -2.87 10.38
N ASP A 24 5.13 -1.87 11.08
CA ASP A 24 5.06 -0.48 10.64
C ASP A 24 5.66 -0.33 9.23
N GLY A 25 4.92 0.34 8.33
CA GLY A 25 5.30 0.45 6.92
C GLY A 25 4.12 0.57 5.96
N LEU A 26 4.43 0.63 4.66
CA LEU A 26 3.41 0.65 3.61
C LEU A 26 2.89 -0.76 3.35
N VAL A 27 1.58 -0.86 3.21
CA VAL A 27 0.90 -2.14 3.02
C VAL A 27 -0.12 -2.06 1.90
N ILE A 28 -0.15 -3.10 1.08
CA ILE A 28 -1.21 -3.36 0.11
C ILE A 28 -1.99 -4.55 0.62
N TYR A 29 -3.30 -4.44 0.66
CA TYR A 29 -4.17 -5.50 1.15
C TYR A 29 -5.50 -5.50 0.41
N GLY A 30 -6.25 -6.58 0.49
CA GLY A 30 -7.49 -6.79 -0.24
C GLY A 30 -7.38 -7.95 -1.23
N GLU A 31 -8.52 -8.31 -1.81
CA GLU A 31 -8.64 -9.48 -2.67
C GLU A 31 -8.23 -9.19 -4.12
N PHE A 32 -8.03 -10.25 -4.91
CA PHE A 32 -7.75 -10.15 -6.34
C PHE A 32 -8.77 -9.24 -7.06
N GLY A 33 -8.27 -8.22 -7.75
CA GLY A 33 -9.08 -7.20 -8.43
C GLY A 33 -9.59 -6.07 -7.53
N ARG A 34 -9.32 -6.08 -6.21
CA ARG A 34 -9.69 -5.04 -5.25
C ARG A 34 -8.62 -4.85 -4.16
N HIS A 35 -7.54 -4.19 -4.53
CA HIS A 35 -6.43 -3.89 -3.61
C HIS A 35 -6.56 -2.48 -3.05
N MET A 36 -6.30 -2.31 -1.76
CA MET A 36 -6.23 -1.04 -1.05
C MET A 36 -4.79 -0.74 -0.66
N LEU A 37 -4.46 0.55 -0.62
CA LEU A 37 -3.20 1.03 -0.07
C LEU A 37 -3.43 1.53 1.35
N GLY A 38 -2.62 1.06 2.28
CA GLY A 38 -2.58 1.55 3.65
C GLY A 38 -1.15 1.80 4.14
N ILE A 39 -1.06 2.47 5.28
CA ILE A 39 0.16 2.63 6.05
C ILE A 39 -0.10 2.14 7.48
N VAL A 40 0.80 1.35 8.01
CA VAL A 40 0.81 0.96 9.42
C VAL A 40 1.80 1.86 10.16
N GLU A 41 1.29 2.59 11.15
CA GLU A 41 2.08 3.50 11.96
C GLU A 41 1.71 3.30 13.43
N LYS A 42 2.71 2.97 14.27
CA LYS A 42 2.52 2.79 15.73
C LYS A 42 1.43 1.78 16.05
N GLY A 43 1.41 0.67 15.32
CA GLY A 43 0.42 -0.38 15.53
C GLY A 43 -0.99 -0.02 15.07
N LYS A 44 -1.16 0.96 14.17
CA LYS A 44 -2.46 1.33 13.59
C LYS A 44 -2.40 1.36 12.07
N LEU A 45 -3.31 0.63 11.43
CA LEU A 45 -3.52 0.70 9.98
C LEU A 45 -4.35 1.94 9.64
N LYS A 46 -3.82 2.78 8.76
CA LYS A 46 -4.52 3.90 8.11
C LYS A 46 -4.63 3.60 6.62
N THR A 47 -5.84 3.41 6.12
CA THR A 47 -6.09 3.24 4.69
C THR A 47 -5.92 4.59 3.99
N LEU A 48 -4.97 4.67 3.06
CA LEU A 48 -4.68 5.88 2.29
C LEU A 48 -5.61 6.02 1.11
N ASN A 49 -6.03 4.91 0.50
CA ASN A 49 -7.04 4.92 -0.55
C ASN A 49 -8.18 3.94 -0.25
N ALA A 50 -9.38 4.49 -0.06
CA ALA A 50 -10.61 3.73 0.16
C ALA A 50 -11.24 3.21 -1.16
N ILE A 51 -10.78 3.70 -2.31
CA ILE A 51 -11.19 3.19 -3.62
C ILE A 51 -10.30 1.99 -3.96
N PRO A 52 -10.86 0.79 -4.13
CA PRO A 52 -10.07 -0.39 -4.45
C PRO A 52 -9.48 -0.29 -5.86
N TYR A 53 -8.18 -0.53 -5.96
CA TYR A 53 -7.46 -0.64 -7.22
C TYR A 53 -7.71 -2.01 -7.86
N GLN A 54 -8.04 -1.98 -9.15
CA GLN A 54 -8.22 -3.21 -9.95
C GLN A 54 -6.89 -3.93 -10.23
N SER A 55 -5.75 -3.26 -10.05
CA SER A 55 -4.42 -3.82 -10.28
C SER A 55 -3.39 -3.23 -9.30
N ILE A 56 -2.54 -4.08 -8.74
CA ILE A 56 -1.38 -3.68 -7.94
C ILE A 56 -0.48 -2.72 -8.72
N ASN A 57 -0.31 -2.91 -10.04
CA ASN A 57 0.52 -2.03 -10.87
C ASN A 57 -0.04 -0.60 -10.94
N ALA A 58 -1.36 -0.44 -10.97
CA ALA A 58 -2.00 0.88 -10.93
C ALA A 58 -1.75 1.57 -9.57
N LEU A 59 -1.84 0.80 -8.49
CA LEU A 59 -1.56 1.28 -7.13
C LEU A 59 -0.10 1.72 -7.00
N LEU A 60 0.86 0.91 -7.47
CA LEU A 60 2.29 1.25 -7.44
C LEU A 60 2.60 2.50 -8.28
N THR A 61 1.93 2.66 -9.42
CA THR A 61 2.07 3.85 -10.27
C THR A 61 1.56 5.12 -9.58
N ASP A 62 0.43 5.06 -8.86
CA ASP A 62 -0.05 6.21 -8.08
C ASP A 62 0.80 6.48 -6.85
N LEU A 63 1.30 5.44 -6.19
CA LEU A 63 2.27 5.57 -5.11
C LEU A 63 3.54 6.30 -5.58
N LYS A 64 4.02 5.97 -6.79
CA LYS A 64 5.11 6.69 -7.46
C LYS A 64 4.80 8.15 -7.71
N LYS A 65 3.58 8.49 -8.12
CA LYS A 65 3.19 9.90 -8.32
C LYS A 65 3.17 10.65 -6.99
N LEU A 66 2.70 10.01 -5.92
CA LEU A 66 2.69 10.57 -4.58
C LEU A 66 4.10 10.72 -3.99
N SER A 67 5.01 9.79 -4.25
CA SER A 67 6.41 9.89 -3.81
C SER A 67 7.25 10.83 -4.68
N GLY A 68 6.94 10.91 -5.98
CA GLY A 68 7.60 11.79 -6.96
C GLY A 68 7.14 13.25 -6.88
N GLN A 69 5.96 13.51 -6.33
CA GLN A 69 5.55 14.84 -5.88
C GLN A 69 6.05 15.05 -4.44
N GLY A 70 7.35 15.27 -4.30
CA GLY A 70 7.87 15.94 -3.12
C GLY A 70 7.15 17.30 -2.94
N PRO A 71 7.07 17.84 -1.70
CA PRO A 71 6.32 19.06 -1.41
C PRO A 71 7.01 20.27 -2.06
N HIS A 72 6.70 20.55 -3.32
CA HIS A 72 7.16 21.75 -4.02
C HIS A 72 6.07 22.24 -4.97
N HIS A 73 5.16 23.06 -4.44
CA HIS A 73 5.05 24.47 -4.85
C HIS A 73 4.18 25.26 -3.86
#